data_AF-A0A0F2L9S1-F1
#
_entry.id   AF-A0A0F2L9S1-F1
#
_cell.length_a   1.000
_cell.length_b   1.000
_cell.length_c   1.000
_cell.angle_alpha   90.00
_cell.angle_beta   90.00
_cell.angle_gamma   90.00
#
_symmetry.space_group_name_H-M   'P 1'
#
loop_
_entity.id
_entity.type
_entity.pdbx_description
1 polymer ?
#
loop_
_entity_poly.entity_id
_entity_poly.type
_entity_poly.pdbx_seq_one_letter_code
_entity_poly.pdbx_strand_id
1 'polypeptide(L)'
;MLPEYVVNCPICGARITAPYDPKAVEAALRSPDGLYITTLKCPNGHYVLIAIDKDGVIRRIDAERGAGGRPDCEVVKPLDFLPAPIRQRVLDALQTGDFRGVEKIVEDLRRAGVIRCL
;
A
#
# COMPACT_ATOMS: atom_id res chain seq x y z
N MET A 1 -9.65 -11.34 -28.80
CA MET A 1 -9.84 -10.60 -27.53
C MET A 1 -8.71 -11.01 -26.61
N LEU A 2 -7.94 -10.06 -26.10
CA LEU A 2 -6.96 -10.36 -25.05
C LEU A 2 -7.73 -10.69 -23.77
N PRO A 3 -7.26 -11.64 -22.94
CA PRO A 3 -7.87 -11.89 -21.65
C PRO A 3 -7.83 -10.61 -20.79
N GLU A 4 -8.82 -10.43 -19.93
CA GLU A 4 -8.91 -9.31 -19.01
C GLU A 4 -9.00 -9.85 -17.58
N TYR A 5 -8.33 -9.16 -16.66
CA TYR A 5 -8.55 -9.34 -15.24
C TYR A 5 -9.85 -8.64 -14.86
N VAL A 6 -10.77 -9.40 -14.29
CA VAL A 6 -12.00 -8.88 -13.70
C VAL A 6 -11.96 -9.13 -12.20
N VAL A 7 -11.84 -8.06 -11.43
CA VAL A 7 -11.81 -8.13 -9.96
C VAL A 7 -12.73 -7.09 -9.36
N ASN A 8 -13.18 -7.31 -8.13
CA ASN A 8 -13.94 -6.32 -7.39
C ASN A 8 -13.01 -5.54 -6.47
N CYS A 9 -13.20 -4.22 -6.40
CA CYS A 9 -12.53 -3.39 -5.43
C CYS A 9 -12.92 -3.83 -4.01
N PRO A 10 -11.97 -4.21 -3.14
CA PRO A 10 -12.26 -4.61 -1.77
C PRO A 10 -12.69 -3.42 -0.88
N ILE A 11 -12.51 -2.18 -1.35
CA ILE A 11 -12.90 -0.96 -0.62
C ILE A 11 -14.36 -0.58 -0.89
N CYS A 12 -14.76 -0.52 -2.17
CA CYS A 12 -16.08 0.00 -2.56
C CYS A 12 -16.94 -0.97 -3.39
N GLY A 13 -16.44 -2.18 -3.66
CA GLY A 13 -17.16 -3.20 -4.44
C GLY A 13 -17.21 -2.93 -5.94
N ALA A 14 -16.69 -1.80 -6.43
CA ALA A 14 -16.71 -1.47 -7.86
C ALA A 14 -15.93 -2.51 -8.68
N ARG A 15 -16.48 -2.87 -9.85
CA ARG A 15 -15.82 -3.76 -10.80
C ARG A 15 -14.61 -3.06 -11.43
N ILE A 16 -13.48 -3.75 -11.43
CA ILE A 16 -12.22 -3.33 -12.03
C ILE A 16 -11.94 -4.29 -13.19
N THR A 17 -11.75 -3.73 -14.37
CA THR A 17 -11.31 -4.43 -15.58
C THR A 17 -9.94 -3.91 -15.95
N ALA A 18 -8.96 -4.81 -16.01
CA ALA A 18 -7.61 -4.49 -16.44
C ALA A 18 -7.16 -5.46 -17.53
N PRO A 19 -6.43 -5.00 -18.55
CA PRO A 19 -5.93 -5.90 -19.58
C PRO A 19 -4.94 -6.90 -18.98
N TYR A 20 -4.96 -8.13 -19.48
CA TYR A 20 -3.94 -9.09 -19.15
C TYR A 20 -2.56 -8.59 -19.60
N ASP A 21 -1.59 -8.61 -18.68
CA ASP A 21 -0.21 -8.24 -18.96
C ASP A 21 0.69 -9.49 -18.96
N PRO A 22 1.21 -9.95 -20.11
CA PRO A 22 2.14 -11.07 -20.17
C PRO A 22 3.46 -10.79 -19.43
N LYS A 23 3.86 -9.53 -19.25
CA LYS A 23 5.05 -9.18 -18.47
C LYS A 23 4.89 -9.48 -16.98
N ALA A 24 3.66 -9.45 -16.47
CA ALA A 24 3.37 -9.86 -15.11
C ALA A 24 3.68 -11.34 -14.88
N VAL A 25 3.38 -12.20 -15.87
CA VAL A 25 3.71 -13.63 -15.82
C VAL A 25 5.21 -13.87 -15.89
N GLU A 26 5.91 -13.18 -16.79
CA GLU A 26 7.38 -13.26 -16.84
C GLU A 26 8.04 -12.80 -15.54
N ALA A 27 7.50 -11.76 -14.91
CA ALA A 27 7.97 -11.29 -13.62
C ALA A 27 7.67 -12.28 -12.49
N ALA A 28 6.49 -12.90 -12.49
CA ALA A 28 6.12 -13.91 -11.51
C ALA A 28 7.00 -15.17 -11.61
N LEU A 29 7.36 -15.59 -12.84
CA LEU A 29 8.29 -16.69 -13.09
C LEU A 29 9.71 -16.44 -12.55
N ARG A 30 10.14 -15.17 -12.49
CA ARG A 30 11.46 -14.77 -11.97
C ARG A 30 11.43 -14.51 -10.45
N SER A 31 10.25 -14.46 -9.85
CA SER A 31 10.08 -14.22 -8.42
C SER A 31 10.30 -15.50 -7.62
N PRO A 32 11.03 -15.48 -6.49
CA PRO A 32 11.22 -16.65 -5.63
C PRO A 32 9.91 -17.28 -5.16
N ASP A 33 8.90 -16.45 -4.93
CA ASP A 33 7.58 -16.86 -4.43
C ASP A 33 6.61 -17.23 -5.55
N GLY A 34 7.04 -17.15 -6.82
CA GLY A 34 6.20 -17.41 -7.99
C GLY A 34 5.07 -16.39 -8.19
N LEU A 35 5.18 -15.21 -7.57
CA LEU A 35 4.17 -14.16 -7.57
C LEU A 35 4.76 -12.82 -8.01
N TYR A 36 3.99 -12.09 -8.80
CA TYR A 36 4.21 -10.70 -9.17
C TYR A 36 3.12 -9.82 -8.55
N ILE A 37 3.54 -8.81 -7.79
CA ILE A 37 2.64 -7.88 -7.12
C ILE A 37 2.57 -6.58 -7.91
N THR A 38 1.36 -6.12 -8.21
CA THR A 38 1.13 -4.86 -8.95
C THR A 38 -0.14 -4.17 -8.45
N THR A 39 -0.33 -2.91 -8.87
CA THR A 39 -1.46 -2.07 -8.45
C THR A 39 -2.41 -1.81 -9.61
N LEU A 40 -3.71 -1.94 -9.38
CA LEU A 40 -4.76 -1.47 -10.27
C LEU A 40 -5.51 -0.28 -9.64
N LYS A 41 -6.10 0.57 -10.49
CA LYS A 41 -6.95 1.67 -10.05
C LYS A 41 -8.40 1.37 -10.39
N CYS A 42 -9.28 1.48 -9.40
CA CYS A 42 -10.72 1.30 -9.59
C CYS A 42 -11.35 2.57 -10.19
N PRO A 43 -12.54 2.49 -10.80
CA PRO A 43 -13.20 3.65 -11.41
C PRO A 43 -13.57 4.74 -10.39
N ASN A 44 -13.71 4.38 -9.11
CA ASN A 44 -13.95 5.32 -8.00
C ASN A 44 -12.64 5.92 -7.43
N GLY A 45 -11.48 5.63 -8.03
CA GLY A 45 -10.20 6.23 -7.66
C GLY A 45 -9.39 5.50 -6.60
N HIS A 46 -9.89 4.40 -6.02
CA HIS A 46 -9.12 3.57 -5.10
C HIS A 46 -8.06 2.75 -5.82
N TYR A 47 -6.91 2.58 -5.16
CA TYR A 47 -5.88 1.68 -5.62
C TYR A 47 -6.01 0.32 -4.92
N VAL A 48 -5.70 -0.74 -5.65
CA VAL A 48 -5.78 -2.13 -5.20
C VAL A 48 -4.53 -2.88 -5.59
N LEU A 49 -3.95 -3.59 -4.63
CA LEU A 49 -2.85 -4.51 -4.87
C LEU A 49 -3.40 -5.85 -5.34
N ILE A 50 -2.81 -6.38 -6.40
CA ILE A 50 -3.08 -7.72 -6.88
C ILE A 50 -1.78 -8.51 -6.95
N ALA A 51 -1.86 -9.80 -6.59
CA ALA A 51 -0.77 -10.75 -6.78
C ALA A 51 -1.14 -11.71 -7.91
N ILE A 52 -0.33 -11.72 -8.96
CA ILE A 52 -0.47 -12.54 -10.17
C ILE A 52 0.56 -13.66 -10.11
N ASP A 53 0.17 -14.90 -10.37
CA ASP A 53 1.09 -16.03 -10.42
C ASP A 53 1.70 -16.25 -11.82
N LYS A 54 2.57 -17.26 -11.91
CA LYS A 54 3.21 -17.71 -13.17
C LYS A 54 2.24 -18.22 -14.25
N ASP A 55 0.99 -18.52 -13.90
CA ASP A 55 -0.04 -18.95 -14.84
C ASP A 55 -0.91 -17.76 -15.27
N GLY A 56 -0.62 -16.55 -14.77
CA GLY A 56 -1.40 -15.35 -15.04
C GLY A 56 -2.69 -15.29 -14.25
N VAL A 57 -2.79 -15.99 -13.12
CA VAL A 57 -3.98 -16.02 -12.27
C VAL A 57 -3.79 -15.10 -11.08
N ILE A 58 -4.81 -14.27 -10.81
CA ILE A 58 -4.84 -13.45 -9.59
C ILE A 58 -5.09 -14.35 -8.39
N ARG A 59 -4.12 -14.43 -7.48
CA ARG A 59 -4.18 -15.23 -6.24
C ARG A 59 -4.58 -14.43 -5.02
N ARG A 60 -4.32 -13.12 -5.03
CA ARG A 60 -4.66 -12.21 -3.93
C ARG A 60 -5.07 -10.85 -4.46
N ILE A 61 -6.06 -10.26 -3.80
CA ILE A 61 -6.54 -8.91 -4.05
C ILE A 61 -6.66 -8.23 -2.70
N ASP A 62 -5.90 -7.16 -2.49
CA ASP A 62 -5.94 -6.36 -1.28
C ASP A 62 -6.23 -4.91 -1.64
N ALA A 63 -6.84 -4.17 -0.70
CA ALA A 63 -6.83 -2.72 -0.79
C ALA A 63 -5.36 -2.27 -0.80
N GLU A 64 -4.96 -1.45 -1.79
CA GLU A 64 -3.66 -0.79 -1.67
C GLU A 64 -3.81 0.14 -0.47
N ARG A 65 -3.14 -0.19 0.63
CA ARG A 65 -3.04 0.68 1.80
C ARG A 65 -2.09 1.82 1.47
N GLY A 66 -2.47 2.64 0.48
CA GLY A 66 -1.61 3.64 -0.12
C GLY A 66 -0.40 3.04 -0.81
N ALA A 67 0.02 3.63 -1.92
CA ALA A 67 1.39 3.52 -2.42
C ALA A 67 2.36 4.31 -1.51
N GLY A 68 2.35 4.01 -0.20
CA GLY A 68 3.56 3.99 0.61
C GLY A 68 3.83 2.52 0.89
N GLY A 69 4.99 2.12 1.36
CA GLY A 69 5.05 0.83 2.03
C GLY A 69 3.99 0.78 3.14
N ARG A 70 4.05 -0.24 3.99
CA ARG A 70 4.04 0.19 5.39
C ARG A 70 4.99 1.40 5.45
N PRO A 71 4.62 2.58 5.98
CA PRO A 71 5.65 3.23 6.71
C PRO A 71 5.95 2.15 7.76
N ASP A 72 7.05 1.42 7.60
CA ASP A 72 7.55 0.51 8.60
C ASP A 72 8.03 1.34 9.81
N CYS A 73 7.34 2.47 10.06
CA CYS A 73 7.47 3.51 11.04
C CYS A 73 6.57 3.11 12.21
N GLU A 74 7.06 2.20 13.02
CA GLU A 74 6.41 1.90 14.29
C GLU A 74 6.76 2.98 15.31
N VAL A 75 5.80 3.29 16.19
CA VAL A 75 6.03 4.14 17.35
C VAL A 75 6.72 3.28 18.41
N VAL A 76 8.03 3.47 18.59
CA VAL A 76 8.86 2.71 19.54
C VAL A 76 8.76 3.31 20.95
N LYS A 77 8.48 4.62 21.05
CA LYS A 77 8.36 5.34 22.32
C LYS A 77 7.04 6.12 22.39
N PRO A 78 6.42 6.24 23.57
CA PRO A 78 5.15 6.93 23.73
C PRO A 78 5.25 8.41 23.31
N LEU A 79 4.21 8.88 22.60
CA LEU A 79 4.10 10.24 22.04
C LEU A 79 3.43 11.23 23.02
N ASP A 80 3.46 10.96 24.32
CA ASP A 80 2.71 11.73 25.32
C ASP A 80 3.24 13.17 25.52
N PHE A 81 4.44 13.44 25.02
CA PHE A 81 5.02 14.79 24.98
C PHE A 81 4.44 15.65 23.84
N LEU A 82 3.69 15.06 22.90
CA LEU A 82 3.00 15.81 21.85
C LEU A 82 1.60 16.23 22.31
N PRO A 83 1.15 17.45 21.95
CA PRO A 83 -0.25 17.84 22.13
C PRO A 83 -1.20 16.82 21.46
N ALA A 84 -2.30 16.49 22.12
CA ALA A 84 -3.30 15.53 21.63
C ALA A 84 -3.71 15.68 20.14
N PRO A 85 -3.97 16.90 19.60
CA PRO A 85 -4.32 17.05 18.18
C PRO A 85 -3.15 16.76 17.23
N ILE A 86 -1.91 17.01 17.66
CA ILE A 86 -0.71 16.71 16.87
C ILE A 86 -0.45 15.21 16.90
N ARG A 87 -0.61 14.57 18.06
CA ARG A 87 -0.47 13.12 18.22
C ARG A 87 -1.42 12.34 17.31
N GLN A 88 -2.69 12.72 17.23
CA GLN A 88 -3.66 12.10 16.32
C GLN A 88 -3.24 12.24 14.86
N ARG A 89 -2.84 13.44 14.43
CA ARG A 89 -2.35 13.66 13.06
C ARG A 89 -1.11 12.86 12.71
N VAL A 90 -0.17 12.70 13.65
CA VAL A 90 1.02 11.89 13.45
C VAL A 90 0.66 10.41 13.34
N LEU A 91 -0.24 9.90 14.19
CA LEU A 91 -0.71 8.52 14.10
C LEU A 91 -1.45 8.25 12.78
N ASP A 92 -2.32 9.16 12.35
CA ASP A 92 -3.01 9.06 11.07
C ASP A 92 -2.00 9.08 9.90
N ALA A 93 -1.00 9.96 9.94
CA ALA A 93 0.05 10.03 8.93
C ALA A 93 0.89 8.74 8.88
N LEU A 94 1.23 8.17 10.05
CA LEU A 94 1.90 6.87 10.13
C LEU A 94 1.00 5.71 9.70
N GLN A 95 -0.32 5.81 9.84
CA GLN A 95 -1.21 4.74 9.41
C GLN A 95 -1.52 4.79 7.91
N THR A 96 -1.56 5.99 7.34
CA THR A 96 -1.92 6.25 5.95
C THR A 96 -0.72 6.41 5.02
N GLY A 97 0.47 6.64 5.58
CA GLY A 97 1.68 7.01 4.81
C GLY A 97 1.64 8.44 4.25
N ASP A 98 0.61 9.23 4.59
CA ASP A 98 0.47 10.61 4.14
C ASP A 98 0.99 11.58 5.19
N PHE A 99 2.21 12.07 4.99
CA PHE A 99 2.90 12.95 5.93
C PHE A 99 2.59 14.45 5.74
N ARG A 100 1.69 14.81 4.81
CA ARG A 100 1.40 16.22 4.48
C ARG A 100 0.95 17.02 5.70
N GLY A 101 1.71 18.06 6.06
CA GLY A 101 1.43 18.94 7.20
C GLY A 101 1.95 18.43 8.54
N VAL A 102 2.60 17.27 8.57
CA VAL A 102 3.35 16.74 9.72
C VAL A 102 4.74 16.26 9.36
N GLU A 103 5.24 16.54 8.14
CA GLU A 103 6.51 16.02 7.63
C GLU A 103 7.67 16.28 8.59
N LYS A 104 7.80 17.54 9.02
CA LYS A 104 8.88 17.97 9.92
C LYS A 104 8.80 17.31 11.30
N ILE A 105 7.59 17.11 11.80
CA ILE A 105 7.35 16.47 13.10
C ILE A 105 7.74 15.00 13.02
N VAL A 106 7.35 14.30 11.96
CA VAL A 106 7.69 12.90 11.76
C VAL A 106 9.20 12.73 11.57
N GLU A 107 9.86 13.64 10.86
CA GLU A 107 11.32 13.64 10.71
C GLU A 107 12.04 13.84 12.06
N ASP A 108 11.60 14.80 12.88
CA ASP A 108 12.17 15.05 14.20
C ASP A 108 11.98 13.84 15.15
N LEU A 109 10.80 13.20 15.09
CA LEU A 109 10.50 11.99 15.86
C LEU A 109 11.36 10.79 15.40
N ARG A 110 11.67 10.70 14.10
CA ARG A 110 12.60 9.71 13.56
C ARG A 110 14.03 9.94 14.05
N ARG A 111 14.51 11.20 14.03
CA ARG A 111 15.84 11.58 14.54
C ARG A 111 15.97 11.34 16.04
N ALA A 112 14.89 11.54 16.79
CA ALA A 112 14.82 11.27 18.23
C ALA A 112 14.70 9.76 18.56
N GLY A 113 14.54 8.89 17.57
CA GLY A 113 14.33 7.45 17.77
C GLY A 113 13.01 7.13 18.47
N VAL A 114 12.01 8.01 18.34
CA VAL A 114 10.65 7.82 18.85
C VAL A 114 9.83 6.99 17.87
N ILE A 115 10.06 7.23 16.59
CA ILE A 115 9.48 6.47 15.48
C ILE A 115 10.62 5.78 14.75
N ARG A 116 10.46 4.49 14.45
CA ARG A 116 11.44 3.73 13.67
C ARG A 116 10.81 3.27 12.39
N CYS A 117 11.28 3.83 11.27
CA CYS A 117 10.89 3.52 9.90
C CYS A 117 11.91 2.55 9.28
N LEU A 118 11.49 1.33 8.85
CA LEU A 118 12.31 0.45 7.99
C LEU A 118 12.42 1.02 6.57
#